data_AF-A0AAV5TPU8-F1
#
_entry.id   AF-A0AAV5TPU8-F1
#
_cell.length_a   1.000
_cell.length_b   1.000
_cell.length_c   1.000
_cell.angle_alpha   90.00
_cell.angle_beta   90.00
_cell.angle_gamma   90.00
#
_symmetry.space_group_name_H-M   'P 1'
#
loop_
_entity.id
_entity.type
_entity.pdbx_description
1 polymer ?
#
loop_
_entity_poly.entity_id
_entity_poly.type
_entity_poly.pdbx_seq_one_letter_code
_entity_poly.pdbx_strand_id
1 'polypeptide(L)'
;MTRDNIIFASYGIPLVLLNILTLVSLVSIRKRLSTTFFCIFMLTLGVNLVTYINAWIVLRLPLEQAFNFYYRFANWTGFLPYIQDFLIGLCYFAQNINSALLTVDRYVSIVAIEWKPV
;
A
#
# COMPACT_ATOMS: atom_id res chain seq x y z
N MET A 1 -8.15 -26.11 4.93
CA MET A 1 -7.53 -24.77 4.73
C MET A 1 -6.03 -24.99 4.77
N THR A 2 -5.32 -24.76 3.66
CA THR A 2 -3.87 -24.96 3.58
C THR A 2 -3.15 -23.91 4.45
N ARG A 3 -1.95 -24.24 4.96
CA ARG A 3 -1.13 -23.37 5.84
C ARG A 3 -0.97 -21.96 5.27
N ASP A 4 -0.80 -21.86 3.95
CA ASP A 4 -0.62 -20.59 3.26
C ASP A 4 -1.88 -19.71 3.33
N ASN A 5 -3.07 -20.30 3.18
CA ASN A 5 -4.33 -19.55 3.29
C ASN A 5 -4.54 -18.96 4.69
N ILE A 6 -4.04 -19.62 5.74
CA ILE A 6 -4.10 -19.11 7.12
C ILE A 6 -3.17 -17.92 7.28
N ILE A 7 -1.92 -18.04 6.80
CA ILE A 7 -0.95 -16.94 6.83
C ILE A 7 -1.52 -15.74 6.08
N PHE A 8 -1.97 -15.92 4.83
CA PHE A 8 -2.52 -14.83 4.04
C PHE A 8 -3.77 -14.19 4.65
N ALA A 9 -4.70 -14.97 5.23
CA ALA A 9 -5.86 -14.40 5.91
C ALA A 9 -5.45 -13.61 7.17
N SER A 10 -4.51 -14.14 7.95
CA SER A 10 -4.03 -13.52 9.18
C SER A 10 -3.24 -12.24 8.96
N TYR A 11 -2.55 -12.09 7.83
CA TYR A 11 -1.86 -10.84 7.49
C TYR A 11 -2.74 -9.90 6.67
N GLY A 12 -3.50 -10.42 5.70
CA GLY A 12 -4.24 -9.60 4.74
C GLY A 12 -5.47 -8.92 5.32
N ILE A 13 -6.31 -9.64 6.08
CA ILE A 13 -7.54 -9.07 6.64
C ILE A 13 -7.21 -7.95 7.65
N PRO A 14 -6.30 -8.15 8.63
CA PRO A 14 -5.94 -7.08 9.54
C PRO A 14 -5.29 -5.89 8.82
N LEU A 15 -4.46 -6.13 7.80
CA LEU A 15 -3.81 -5.06 7.04
C LEU A 15 -4.83 -4.15 6.35
N VAL A 16 -5.86 -4.71 5.71
CA VAL A 16 -6.90 -3.92 5.05
C VAL A 16 -7.71 -3.12 6.08
N LEU A 17 -8.10 -3.76 7.20
CA LEU A 17 -8.84 -3.09 8.27
C LEU A 17 -8.04 -1.93 8.87
N LEU A 18 -6.74 -2.12 9.11
CA LEU A 18 -5.85 -1.08 9.63
C LEU A 18 -5.66 0.06 8.63
N ASN A 19 -5.57 -0.21 7.33
CA ASN A 19 -5.49 0.83 6.30
C ASN A 19 -6.78 1.68 6.27
N ILE A 20 -7.95 1.04 6.34
CA ILE A 20 -9.25 1.75 6.40
C ILE A 20 -9.34 2.60 7.66
N LEU A 21 -9.01 2.03 8.82
CA LEU A 21 -9.00 2.75 10.08
C LEU A 21 -8.06 3.96 10.02
N THR A 22 -6.84 3.75 9.51
CA THR A 22 -5.83 4.80 9.38
C THR A 22 -6.30 5.90 8.43
N LEU A 23 -6.93 5.56 7.31
CA LEU A 23 -7.51 6.53 6.38
C LEU A 23 -8.58 7.39 7.07
N VAL A 24 -9.52 6.77 7.78
CA VAL A 24 -10.59 7.47 8.51
C VAL A 24 -9.99 8.38 9.58
N SER A 25 -9.04 7.86 10.37
CA SER A 25 -8.33 8.64 11.37
C SER A 25 -7.62 9.84 10.76
N LEU A 26 -6.87 9.65 9.67
CA LEU A 26 -6.13 10.73 8.99
C LEU A 26 -7.05 11.82 8.46
N VAL A 27 -8.17 11.43 7.83
CA VAL A 27 -9.19 12.37 7.33
C VAL A 27 -9.81 13.16 8.48
N SER A 28 -10.05 12.52 9.64
CA SER A 28 -10.61 13.21 10.81
C SER A 28 -9.68 14.28 11.39
N ILE A 29 -8.37 14.04 11.39
CA ILE A 29 -7.36 14.96 11.93
C ILE A 29 -6.74 15.87 10.88
N ARG A 30 -7.18 15.81 9.62
CA ARG A 30 -6.55 16.51 8.48
C ARG A 30 -6.32 18.01 8.69
N LYS A 31 -7.20 18.67 9.46
CA LYS A 31 -7.10 20.12 9.77
C LYS A 31 -5.94 20.47 10.71
N ARG A 32 -5.36 19.48 11.40
CA ARG A 32 -4.24 19.63 12.35
C ARG A 32 -2.90 19.21 11.75
N LEU A 33 -2.90 18.63 10.55
CA LEU A 33 -1.70 18.12 9.88
C LEU A 33 -1.19 19.14 8.85
N SER A 34 0.11 19.12 8.59
CA SER A 34 0.66 19.84 7.43
C SER A 34 0.12 19.22 6.14
N THR A 35 -0.16 20.06 5.14
CA THR A 35 -0.68 19.61 3.84
C THR A 35 0.28 18.62 3.18
N THR A 36 1.59 18.88 3.27
CA THR A 36 2.64 18.00 2.73
C THR A 36 2.60 16.62 3.36
N PHE A 37 2.58 16.54 4.70
CA PHE A 37 2.48 15.28 5.40
C PHE A 37 1.21 14.52 5.04
N PHE A 38 0.06 15.21 5.02
CA PHE A 38 -1.21 14.60 4.66
C PHE A 38 -1.17 14.01 3.24
N CYS A 39 -0.63 14.74 2.26
CA CYS A 39 -0.52 14.26 0.89
C CYS A 39 0.40 13.04 0.77
N ILE A 40 1.59 13.06 1.36
CA ILE A 40 2.52 11.92 1.31
C ILE A 40 1.92 10.70 2.01
N PHE A 41 1.24 10.90 3.13
CA PHE A 41 0.60 9.82 3.87
C PHE A 41 -0.57 9.20 3.09
N MET A 42 -1.40 10.03 2.44
CA MET A 42 -2.47 9.55 1.56
C MET A 42 -1.93 8.78 0.35
N LEU A 43 -0.83 9.23 -0.25
CA LEU A 43 -0.13 8.48 -1.31
C LEU A 43 0.39 7.14 -0.79
N THR A 44 0.93 7.12 0.43
CA THR A 44 1.42 5.88 1.08
C THR A 44 0.28 4.87 1.25
N LEU A 45 -0.87 5.29 1.78
CA LEU A 45 -2.05 4.43 1.95
C LEU A 45 -2.56 3.92 0.60
N GLY A 46 -2.62 4.79 -0.42
CA GLY A 46 -3.05 4.41 -1.77
C GLY A 46 -2.12 3.35 -2.38
N VAL A 47 -0.81 3.59 -2.35
CA VAL A 47 0.18 2.63 -2.85
C VAL A 47 0.11 1.31 -2.08
N ASN A 48 -0.05 1.34 -0.76
CA ASN A 48 -0.18 0.12 0.06
C ASN A 48 -1.40 -0.71 -0.33
N LEU A 49 -2.56 -0.08 -0.55
CA LEU A 49 -3.77 -0.78 -0.98
C LEU A 49 -3.62 -1.37 -2.38
N VAL A 50 -3.05 -0.62 -3.32
CA VAL A 50 -2.78 -1.11 -4.68
C VAL A 50 -1.80 -2.30 -4.64
N THR A 51 -0.73 -2.20 -3.86
CA THR A 51 0.24 -3.29 -3.66
C THR A 51 -0.44 -4.53 -3.12
N TYR A 52 -1.29 -4.37 -2.09
CA TYR A 52 -2.01 -5.46 -1.48
C TYR A 52 -2.96 -6.15 -2.47
N ILE A 53 -3.78 -5.38 -3.20
CA ILE A 53 -4.72 -5.92 -4.19
C ILE A 53 -3.94 -6.66 -5.29
N ASN A 54 -2.87 -6.07 -5.79
CA ASN A 54 -2.10 -6.64 -6.89
C ASN A 54 -1.36 -7.92 -6.45
N ALA A 55 -0.73 -7.92 -5.27
CA ALA A 55 -0.11 -9.11 -4.69
C ALA A 55 -1.16 -10.20 -4.39
N TRP A 56 -2.36 -9.84 -3.94
CA TRP A 56 -3.45 -10.78 -3.72
C TRP A 56 -3.90 -11.44 -5.02
N ILE A 57 -4.02 -10.67 -6.10
CA ILE A 57 -4.36 -11.15 -7.44
C ILE A 57 -3.26 -12.08 -8.00
N VAL A 58 -1.98 -11.76 -7.79
CA VAL A 58 -0.88 -12.61 -8.31
C VAL A 58 -0.71 -13.89 -7.48
N LEU A 59 -0.76 -13.79 -6.15
CA LEU A 59 -0.38 -14.90 -5.26
C LEU A 59 -1.54 -15.83 -4.89
N ARG A 60 -2.76 -15.31 -4.75
CA ARG A 60 -3.91 -16.09 -4.23
C ARG A 60 -4.81 -16.65 -5.31
N LEU A 61 -4.97 -15.91 -6.38
CA LEU A 61 -5.84 -16.23 -7.50
C LEU A 61 -5.49 -17.56 -8.21
N PRO A 62 -4.22 -18.02 -8.25
CA PRO A 62 -3.89 -19.37 -8.72
C PRO A 62 -4.33 -20.49 -7.76
N LEU A 63 -4.49 -20.19 -6.47
CA LEU A 63 -4.76 -21.17 -5.41
C LEU A 63 -6.27 -21.37 -5.15
N GLU A 64 -7.12 -20.43 -5.57
CA GLU A 64 -8.57 -20.50 -5.35
C GLU A 64 -9.34 -20.90 -6.61
N GLN A 65 -10.02 -22.05 -6.56
CA GLN A 65 -10.86 -22.55 -7.65
C GLN A 65 -11.94 -21.55 -8.11
N ALA A 66 -12.46 -20.72 -7.19
CA ALA A 66 -13.48 -19.72 -7.50
C ALA A 66 -12.99 -18.61 -8.44
N PHE A 67 -11.68 -18.32 -8.44
CA PHE A 67 -11.09 -17.27 -9.26
C PHE A 67 -10.27 -17.78 -10.44
N ASN A 68 -10.29 -19.09 -10.69
CA ASN A 68 -9.54 -19.74 -11.77
C ASN A 68 -9.83 -19.15 -13.18
N PHE A 69 -11.00 -18.51 -13.36
CA PHE A 69 -11.31 -17.73 -14.56
C PHE A 69 -10.30 -16.61 -14.83
N TYR A 70 -9.97 -15.79 -13.84
CA TYR A 70 -9.05 -14.68 -14.05
C TYR A 70 -7.61 -15.16 -14.21
N TYR A 71 -7.20 -16.24 -13.51
CA TYR A 71 -5.92 -16.88 -13.76
C TYR A 71 -5.79 -17.39 -15.21
N ARG A 72 -6.85 -18.02 -15.75
CA ARG A 72 -6.90 -18.43 -17.16
C ARG A 72 -6.90 -17.24 -18.12
N PHE A 73 -7.65 -16.19 -17.81
CA PHE A 73 -7.68 -14.97 -18.62
C PHE A 73 -6.32 -14.24 -18.66
N ALA A 74 -5.66 -14.13 -17.51
CA ALA A 74 -4.34 -13.52 -17.39
C ALA A 74 -3.28 -14.29 -18.18
N ASN A 75 -3.28 -15.62 -18.08
CA ASN A 75 -2.36 -16.46 -18.84
C ASN A 75 -2.71 -16.52 -20.34
N TRP A 76 -3.97 -16.38 -20.72
CA TRP A 76 -4.38 -16.33 -22.13
C TRP A 76 -3.91 -15.05 -22.82
N THR A 77 -3.93 -13.92 -22.13
CA THR A 77 -3.45 -12.62 -22.66
C THR A 77 -1.92 -12.54 -22.75
N GLY A 78 -1.19 -13.35 -22.00
CA GLY A 78 0.27 -13.51 -22.08
C GLY A 78 1.09 -12.35 -21.50
N PHE A 79 0.63 -11.09 -21.64
CA PHE A 79 1.33 -9.91 -21.12
C PHE A 79 0.85 -9.48 -19.73
N LEU A 80 -0.37 -9.85 -19.32
CA LEU A 80 -0.99 -9.41 -18.07
C LEU A 80 -0.17 -9.79 -16.80
N PRO A 81 0.43 -11.00 -16.71
CA PRO A 81 1.28 -11.35 -15.57
C PRO A 81 2.51 -10.45 -15.45
N TYR A 82 3.14 -10.09 -16.58
CA TYR A 82 4.31 -9.20 -16.60
C TYR A 82 3.95 -7.78 -16.14
N ILE A 83 2.77 -7.28 -16.51
CA ILE A 83 2.27 -5.99 -16.01
C ILE A 83 2.07 -6.06 -14.49
N GLN A 84 1.52 -7.14 -13.97
CA GLN A 84 1.29 -7.31 -12.54
C GLN A 84 2.59 -7.35 -11.75
N ASP A 85 3.57 -8.13 -12.21
CA ASP A 85 4.90 -8.21 -11.57
C ASP A 85 5.63 -6.87 -11.62
N PHE A 86 5.57 -6.18 -12.77
CA PHE A 86 6.12 -4.82 -12.89
C PHE A 86 5.45 -3.85 -11.91
N LEU A 87 4.12 -3.88 -11.81
CA LEU A 87 3.37 -3.02 -10.89
C LEU A 87 3.69 -3.33 -9.43
N ILE A 88 3.89 -4.61 -9.06
CA ILE A 88 4.35 -4.98 -7.71
C ILE A 88 5.70 -4.33 -7.41
N GLY A 89 6.67 -4.47 -8.32
CA GLY A 89 8.00 -3.85 -8.16
C GLY A 89 7.93 -2.32 -8.07
N LEU A 90 7.13 -1.68 -8.93
CA LEU A 90 6.92 -0.24 -8.93
C LEU A 90 6.26 0.23 -7.62
N CYS A 91 5.27 -0.50 -7.12
CA CYS A 91 4.59 -0.14 -5.88
C CYS A 91 5.53 -0.30 -4.68
N TYR A 92 6.35 -1.36 -4.60
CA TYR A 92 7.37 -1.48 -3.55
C TYR A 92 8.38 -0.32 -3.59
N PHE A 93 8.82 0.07 -4.78
CA PHE A 93 9.67 1.25 -4.93
C PHE A 93 8.95 2.52 -4.43
N ALA A 94 7.70 2.74 -4.83
CA ALA A 94 6.91 3.87 -4.38
C ALA A 94 6.69 3.88 -2.86
N GLN A 95 6.51 2.72 -2.22
CA GLN A 95 6.44 2.61 -0.75
C GLN A 95 7.72 3.11 -0.09
N ASN A 96 8.88 2.70 -0.59
CA ASN A 96 10.18 3.13 -0.06
C ASN A 96 10.39 4.63 -0.23
N ILE A 97 10.06 5.18 -1.41
CA ILE A 97 10.14 6.62 -1.66
C ILE A 97 9.19 7.40 -0.75
N ASN A 98 7.95 6.96 -0.60
CA ASN A 98 7.00 7.60 0.30
C ASN A 98 7.47 7.57 1.75
N SER A 99 8.06 6.46 2.20
CA SER A 99 8.65 6.37 3.54
C SER A 99 9.81 7.35 3.71
N ALA A 100 10.71 7.45 2.72
CA ALA A 100 11.79 8.43 2.74
C ALA A 100 11.28 9.87 2.77
N LEU A 101 10.25 10.19 1.97
CA LEU A 101 9.62 11.51 1.96
C LEU A 101 8.97 11.86 3.30
N LEU A 102 8.30 10.91 3.95
CA LEU A 102 7.76 11.11 5.31
C LEU A 102 8.87 11.39 6.32
N THR A 103 9.99 10.67 6.24
CA THR A 103 11.15 10.91 7.11
C THR A 103 11.74 12.31 6.90
N VAL A 104 11.90 12.73 5.64
CA VAL A 104 12.39 14.06 5.29
C VAL A 104 11.42 15.16 5.73
N ASP A 105 10.12 15.02 5.47
CA ASP A 105 9.09 15.98 5.91
C ASP A 105 9.11 16.17 7.44
N ARG A 106 9.28 15.08 8.19
CA ARG A 106 9.41 15.11 9.64
C ARG A 106 10.71 15.76 10.10
N TYR A 107 11.83 15.42 9.48
CA TYR A 107 13.13 16.02 9.78
C TYR A 107 13.10 17.54 9.57
N VAL A 108 12.62 18.00 8.41
CA VAL A 108 12.49 19.43 8.08
C VAL A 108 11.56 20.12 9.07
N SER A 109 10.43 19.50 9.41
CA SER A 109 9.48 20.07 10.38
C SER A 109 10.10 20.29 11.76
N ILE A 110 11.00 19.39 12.21
CA ILE A 110 11.69 19.52 13.50
C ILE A 110 12.76 20.61 13.42
N VAL A 111 13.65 20.57 12.42
CA VAL A 111 14.74 21.55 12.27
C VAL A 111 14.19 22.96 12.04
N ALA A 112 13.10 23.10 11.28
CA ALA A 112 12.47 24.41 11.05
C ALA A 112 11.88 25.03 12.33
N ILE A 113 11.50 24.22 13.32
CA ILE A 113 11.05 24.74 14.63
C ILE A 113 12.25 25.31 15.40
N GLU A 114 13.41 24.66 15.36
CA GLU A 114 14.64 25.11 16.04
C GLU A 114 15.23 26.40 15.44
N TRP A 115 14.95 26.68 14.16
CA TRP A 115 15.48 27.84 13.44
C TRP A 115 14.66 29.13 13.60
N LYS A 116 13.50 29.09 14.26
CA LYS A 116 12.76 30.32 14.56
C LYS A 116 13.38 30.98 15.80
N PRO A 117 14.08 32.13 15.67
CA PRO A 117 14.51 32.88 16.83
C PRO A 117 13.25 33.32 17.59
N VAL A 118 13.23 33.01 18.89
CA VAL A 118 12.25 33.52 19.86
C VAL A 118 12.36 35.04 19.94
#